data_AF-A0A3G6JC86-F1
#
_entry.id   AF-A0A3G6JC86-F1
#
_cell.length_a   1.000
_cell.length_b   1.000
_cell.length_c   1.000
_cell.angle_alpha   90.00
_cell.angle_beta   90.00
_cell.angle_gamma   90.00
#
_symmetry.space_group_name_H-M   'P 1'
#
loop_
_entity.id
_entity.type
_entity.pdbx_description
1 polymer ?
#
loop_
_entity_poly.entity_id
_entity_poly.type
_entity_poly.pdbx_seq_one_letter_code
_entity_poly.pdbx_strand_id
1 'polypeptide(L)' 'MNKLFIGIDVSSKDLQIAITDSKKHQTPLANEAFSNDLVGASEVKEVILDLAQKNHTTK' A
#
# COMPACT_ATOMS: atom_id res chain seq x y z
N MET A 1 -10.46 6.27 -12.03
CA MET A 1 -10.02 5.26 -11.05
C MET A 1 -8.78 4.57 -11.61
N ASN A 2 -7.65 4.69 -10.93
CA ASN A 2 -6.38 4.06 -11.33
C ASN A 2 -6.29 2.67 -10.67
N LYS A 3 -5.62 1.71 -11.31
CA LYS A 3 -5.35 0.42 -10.66
C LYS A 3 -4.24 0.63 -9.65
N LEU A 4 -4.39 0.08 -8.45
CA LEU A 4 -3.33 0.03 -7.44
C LEU A 4 -2.51 -1.25 -7.63
N PHE A 5 -1.18 -1.11 -7.55
CA PHE A 5 -0.23 -2.22 -7.48
C PHE A 5 0.45 -2.17 -6.13
N ILE A 6 0.41 -3.28 -5.41
CA ILE A 6 0.87 -3.38 -4.02
C ILE A 6 1.93 -4.47 -3.97
N GLY A 7 3.16 -4.10 -3.69
CA GLY A 7 4.23 -5.03 -3.33
C GLY A 7 4.30 -5.14 -1.80
N ILE A 8 4.40 -6.36 -1.29
CA ILE A 8 4.60 -6.64 0.15
C ILE A 8 5.78 -7.59 0.25
N ASP A 9 6.84 -7.17 0.92
CA ASP A 9 7.94 -8.04 1.32
C ASP A 9 7.70 -8.56 2.74
N VAL A 10 7.50 -9.87 2.83
CA VAL A 10 7.25 -10.61 4.08
C VAL A 10 8.50 -11.32 4.60
N SER A 11 9.61 -11.29 3.84
CA SER A 11 10.88 -11.94 4.21
C SER A 11 11.71 -11.12 5.19
N SER A 12 11.38 -9.83 5.32
CA SER A 12 12.02 -8.88 6.21
C SER A 12 11.55 -9.03 7.67
N LYS A 13 12.31 -8.43 8.60
CA LYS A 13 11.92 -8.32 10.02
C LYS A 13 10.56 -7.60 10.17
N ASP A 14 10.34 -6.61 9.32
CA ASP A 14 9.13 -5.80 9.23
C ASP A 14 8.44 -6.06 7.88
N LEU A 15 7.11 -5.92 7.80
CA LEU A 15 6.38 -5.94 6.52
C LEU A 15 6.69 -4.66 5.76
N GLN A 16 7.52 -4.75 4.72
CA GLN A 16 7.78 -3.61 3.86
C GLN A 16 6.77 -3.57 2.73
N ILE A 17 6.12 -2.43 2.53
CA ILE A 17 5.15 -2.25 1.46
C ILE A 17 5.57 -1.14 0.51
N ALA A 18 5.26 -1.33 -0.76
CA ALA A 18 5.33 -0.29 -1.78
C ALA A 18 4.04 -0.29 -2.60
N ILE A 19 3.36 0.85 -2.66
CA ILE A 19 2.10 0.99 -3.38
C ILE A 19 2.29 1.99 -4.51
N THR A 20 1.95 1.62 -5.74
CA THR A 20 1.95 2.51 -6.91
C THR A 20 0.60 2.46 -7.62
N ASP A 21 0.33 3.40 -8.52
CA ASP A 21 -0.85 3.36 -9.37
C ASP A 21 -0.52 3.20 -10.87
N SER A 22 -1.53 2.85 -11.65
CA SER A 22 -1.43 2.62 -13.11
C SER A 22 -1.02 3.83 -13.96
N LYS A 23 -0.81 5.01 -13.38
CA LYS A 23 -0.47 6.25 -14.09
C LYS A 23 0.87 6.83 -13.66
N LYS A 24 1.26 6.64 -12.39
CA LYS A 24 2.44 7.24 -11.74
C LYS A 24 3.31 6.16 -11.09
N HIS A 25 3.66 5.14 -11.88
CA HIS A 25 4.51 4.02 -11.44
C HIS A 25 5.90 4.41 -10.93
N GLN A 26 6.40 5.60 -11.28
CA GLN A 26 7.75 6.06 -10.93
C GLN A 26 7.85 6.57 -9.49
N THR A 27 6.74 6.92 -8.84
CA THR A 27 6.74 7.43 -7.47
C THR A 27 5.69 6.67 -6.67
N PRO A 28 6.11 5.90 -5.63
CA PRO A 28 5.17 5.21 -4.77
C PRO A 28 4.22 6.20 -4.09
N LEU A 29 2.94 5.84 -4.05
CA LEU A 29 1.93 6.49 -3.24
C LEU A 29 2.15 6.23 -1.75
N ALA A 30 2.71 5.06 -1.43
CA ALA A 30 3.17 4.69 -0.09
C ALA A 30 4.43 3.84 -0.21
N ASN A 31 5.36 4.06 0.71
CA ASN A 31 6.55 3.23 0.91
C ASN A 31 6.85 3.21 2.41
N GLU A 32 6.35 2.19 3.09
CA GLU A 32 6.20 2.15 4.54
C GLU A 32 6.57 0.76 5.07
N ALA A 33 6.87 0.69 6.37
CA ALA A 33 7.20 -0.54 7.08
C ALA A 33 6.27 -0.73 8.28
N PHE A 34 5.78 -1.96 8.47
CA PHE A 34 4.86 -2.35 9.54
C PHE A 34 5.40 -3.55 10.32
N SER A 35 4.84 -3.82 11.49
CA SER A 35 5.23 -5.02 12.26
C SER A 35 4.95 -6.30 11.46
N ASN A 36 5.88 -7.27 11.48
CA ASN A 36 5.66 -8.57 10.83
C ASN A 36 4.83 -9.52 11.69
N ASP A 37 3.59 -9.12 11.91
CA ASP A 37 2.57 -9.86 12.64
C ASP A 37 1.16 -9.52 12.10
N LEU A 38 0.13 -10.04 12.78
CA LEU A 38 -1.26 -9.81 12.40
C LEU A 38 -1.70 -8.36 12.59
N VAL A 39 -1.05 -7.60 13.48
CA VAL A 39 -1.36 -6.20 13.71
C VAL A 39 -0.86 -5.38 12.51
N GLY A 40 0.41 -5.55 12.13
CA GLY A 40 0.96 -4.86 10.96
C GLY A 40 0.26 -5.23 9.66
N ALA A 41 -0.15 -6.50 9.48
CA ALA A 41 -0.97 -6.90 8.33
C ALA A 41 -2.33 -6.17 8.29
N SER A 42 -2.91 -5.89 9.45
CA SER A 42 -4.16 -5.12 9.56
C SER A 42 -3.95 -3.64 9.25
N GLU A 43 -2.83 -3.06 9.67
CA GLU A 43 -2.44 -1.69 9.35
C GLU A 43 -2.20 -1.51 7.84
N VAL A 44 -1.51 -2.47 7.20
CA VAL A 44 -1.33 -2.49 5.73
C VAL A 44 -2.67 -2.47 5.00
N LYS A 45 -3.67 -3.24 5.48
CA LYS A 45 -5.02 -3.25 4.91
C LYS A 45 -5.68 -1.87 4.99
N GLU A 46 -5.56 -1.17 6.13
CA GLU A 46 -6.12 0.17 6.29
C GLU A 46 -5.52 1.16 5.27
N VAL A 47 -4.20 1.13 5.06
CA VAL A 47 -3.52 1.96 4.04
C VAL A 47 -4.06 1.68 2.64
N ILE A 48 -4.21 0.39 2.28
CA ILE A 48 -4.75 0.00 0.97
C ILE A 48 -6.17 0.53 0.77
N LEU A 49 -7.03 0.42 1.79
CA LEU A 49 -8.42 0.88 1.72
C LEU A 49 -8.53 2.40 1.63
N ASP A 50 -7.73 3.15 2.40
CA ASP A 50 -7.68 4.61 2.33
C ASP A 50 -7.22 5.09 0.95
N LEU A 51 -6.15 4.51 0.40
CA LEU A 51 -5.68 4.80 -0.95
C LEU A 51 -6.70 4.43 -2.03
N ALA A 52 -7.45 3.33 -1.86
CA ALA A 52 -8.51 2.95 -2.78
C ALA A 52 -9.68 3.93 -2.76
N GLN A 53 -10.08 4.40 -1.57
CA GLN A 53 -11.13 5.41 -1.41
C GLN A 53 -10.73 6.76 -2.03
N LYS A 54 -9.51 7.24 -1.77
CA LYS A 54 -8.96 8.48 -2.36
C LYS A 54 -8.92 8.41 -3.90
N ASN A 55 -8.59 7.24 -4.45
CA ASN A 55 -8.62 7.00 -5.90
C ASN A 55 -10.04 6.93 -6.50
N HIS A 56 -11.06 6.69 -5.68
CA HIS A 56 -12.47 6.66 -6.07
C HIS A 56 -13.12 8.05 -6.01
N THR A 57 -12.77 8.88 -5.02
CA THR A 57 -13.34 10.22 -4.80
C THR A 57 -12.69 11.31 -5.64
N THR A 58 -11.51 11.09 -6.23
CA THR A 58 -10.98 11.93 -7.30
C THR A 58 -11.74 11.67 -8.61
N LYS A 59 -12.92 12.26 -8.71
CA LYS A 59 -13.67 12.49 -9.96
C LYS A 59 -13.63 13.96 -10.31
#